data_AF-A0A7S3WGB6-F1
#
_entry.id   AF-A0A7S3WGB6-F1
#
_cell.length_a   1.000
_cell.length_b   1.000
_cell.length_c   1.000
_cell.angle_alpha   90.00
_cell.angle_beta   90.00
_cell.angle_gamma   90.00
#
_symmetry.space_group_name_H-M   'P 1'
#
loop_
_entity.id
_entity.type
_entity.pdbx_description
1 polymer ?
#
loop_
_entity_poly.entity_id
_entity_poly.type
_entity_poly.pdbx_seq_one_letter_code
_entity_poly.pdbx_strand_id
1 'polypeptide(L)'
;YVTNITYCGQTYKDVEELLRADEHGTLYKCKGGLKSAGTWDNPGPNNGTLAMEQMPPPTLRRPKTWQTIGNGAIRWGDWEIFATVRPGSGLALHDVRWRGERIAYELALSDAQAYYSSTDSGHQFHYSDKAFSLSQISGELVEGLDCPHGATFFTNSIWILSDTSDPARFKLTSDPTDAVPQKLMCVYEGDSMEGSMWRHAQLSNRKVTGRAMRNLVVRTVSTVGNYDYISEVHFGEDGAMHVRNEFAGYPEVEHTPPYSDPPERRLSKDAKSAKPVSYGTRVRGDLIVNLHSHFVVWKVDLDVLGTKNEFRIVRSAYDEQESKDGTRAPRKMQIETLVEKEDPEAKYIANAATPSLWRFVNAEEPNPASGVPRGYAIVMNNAPALQTLPDDHPYTKASAFAKRHLTVTKRHEDEPHCVHSLDHYPIPDPLLSVEHFLADKENIVGEDLVAWVSLGKEHVTRSEDVPLISNFGVQFALMPWNYNE
;
A
#
# COMPACT_ATOMS: atom_id res chain seq x y z
N TYR A 1 20.15 -30.11 3.45
CA TYR A 1 19.73 -31.32 2.73
C TYR A 1 18.68 -30.92 1.72
N VAL A 2 18.78 -31.38 0.48
CA VAL A 2 17.72 -31.19 -0.54
C VAL A 2 16.66 -32.25 -0.29
N THR A 3 15.42 -31.84 -0.04
CA THR A 3 14.31 -32.75 0.29
C THR A 3 13.59 -33.26 -0.96
N ASN A 4 13.57 -32.46 -2.02
CA ASN A 4 13.06 -32.81 -3.34
C ASN A 4 13.65 -31.85 -4.40
N ILE A 5 13.46 -32.20 -5.67
CA ILE A 5 13.83 -31.37 -6.83
C ILE A 5 12.66 -31.41 -7.80
N THR A 6 12.14 -30.24 -8.16
CA THR A 6 11.13 -30.13 -9.21
C THR A 6 11.77 -29.59 -10.49
N TYR A 7 11.64 -30.33 -11.60
CA TYR A 7 12.11 -29.94 -12.91
C TYR A 7 11.00 -30.12 -13.96
N CYS A 8 10.57 -29.02 -14.59
CA CYS A 8 9.53 -29.03 -15.62
C CYS A 8 8.20 -29.67 -15.17
N GLY A 9 7.84 -29.48 -13.90
CA GLY A 9 6.65 -30.07 -13.29
C GLY A 9 6.79 -31.54 -12.88
N GLN A 10 8.00 -32.11 -12.93
CA GLN A 10 8.30 -33.45 -12.42
C GLN A 10 9.10 -33.34 -11.13
N THR A 11 8.68 -34.05 -10.09
CA THR A 11 9.35 -34.04 -8.78
C THR A 11 10.20 -35.30 -8.60
N TYR A 12 11.42 -35.11 -8.11
CA TYR A 12 12.41 -36.12 -7.82
C TYR A 12 12.82 -36.00 -6.36
N LYS A 13 13.11 -37.11 -5.68
CA LYS A 13 13.49 -37.13 -4.28
C LYS A 13 14.88 -36.54 -4.03
N ASP A 14 15.77 -36.67 -5.01
CA ASP A 14 17.17 -36.26 -4.94
C ASP A 14 17.75 -36.03 -6.34
N VAL A 15 18.99 -35.51 -6.38
CA VAL A 15 19.72 -35.24 -7.62
C VAL A 15 19.96 -36.54 -8.41
N GLU A 16 20.22 -37.66 -7.74
CA GLU A 16 20.52 -38.92 -8.42
C GLU A 16 19.30 -39.47 -9.18
N GLU A 17 18.10 -39.32 -8.63
CA GLU A 17 16.87 -39.73 -9.30
C GLU A 17 16.58 -38.87 -10.52
N LEU A 18 16.79 -37.55 -10.43
CA LEU A 18 16.71 -36.66 -11.57
C LEU A 18 17.71 -37.07 -12.68
N LEU A 19 18.97 -37.33 -12.30
CA LEU A 19 20.01 -37.75 -13.25
C LEU A 19 19.69 -39.10 -13.90
N ARG A 20 19.23 -40.10 -13.12
CA ARG A 20 18.78 -41.40 -13.65
C ARG A 20 17.61 -41.23 -14.61
N ALA A 21 16.68 -40.30 -14.35
CA ALA A 21 15.59 -40.01 -15.27
C ALA A 21 16.10 -39.41 -16.59
N ASP A 22 17.13 -38.57 -16.54
CA ASP A 22 17.78 -38.04 -17.74
C ASP A 22 18.48 -39.14 -18.55
N GLU A 23 19.30 -39.96 -17.88
CA GLU A 23 20.05 -41.06 -18.48
C GLU A 23 19.15 -42.10 -19.15
N HIS A 24 18.01 -42.41 -18.53
CA HIS A 24 17.03 -43.35 -19.07
C HIS A 24 16.06 -42.71 -20.09
N GLY A 25 16.19 -41.41 -20.39
CA GLY A 25 15.33 -40.71 -21.33
C GLY A 25 13.86 -40.58 -20.88
N THR A 26 13.60 -40.73 -19.57
CA THR A 26 12.27 -40.55 -18.97
C THR A 26 12.04 -39.13 -18.45
N LEU A 27 13.10 -38.32 -18.35
CA LEU A 27 13.02 -36.90 -18.02
C LEU A 27 12.35 -36.10 -19.14
N TYR A 28 11.19 -35.51 -18.86
CA TYR A 28 10.67 -34.45 -19.70
C TYR A 28 11.55 -33.20 -19.56
N LYS A 29 12.12 -32.72 -20.67
CA LYS A 29 12.86 -31.47 -20.75
C LYS A 29 11.96 -30.37 -21.30
N CYS A 30 11.79 -29.29 -20.56
CA CYS A 30 11.18 -28.07 -21.08
C CYS A 30 11.96 -27.65 -22.33
N LYS A 31 11.26 -27.19 -23.37
CA LYS A 31 11.95 -26.60 -24.53
C LYS A 31 12.82 -25.45 -24.00
N GLY A 32 14.06 -25.37 -24.49
CA GLY A 32 15.06 -24.41 -24.04
C GLY A 32 14.47 -23.00 -23.88
N GLY A 33 14.88 -22.33 -22.81
CA GLY A 33 14.26 -21.12 -22.27
C GLY A 33 13.98 -20.05 -23.32
N LEU A 34 13.02 -19.19 -22.97
CA LEU A 34 12.70 -17.99 -23.74
C LEU A 34 14.03 -17.28 -24.09
N LYS A 35 14.39 -17.22 -25.38
CA LYS A 35 15.59 -16.50 -25.79
C LYS A 35 15.42 -15.04 -25.36
N SER A 36 16.34 -14.55 -24.52
CA SER A 36 16.43 -13.16 -24.02
C SER A 36 16.84 -12.14 -25.10
N ALA A 37 16.59 -12.44 -26.36
CA ALA A 37 16.98 -11.60 -27.50
C ALA A 37 15.90 -10.56 -27.87
N GLY A 38 14.94 -10.27 -26.97
CA GLY A 38 13.77 -9.45 -27.27
C GLY A 38 13.39 -8.50 -26.13
N THR A 39 12.40 -7.64 -26.39
CA THR A 39 11.96 -6.54 -25.53
C THR A 39 11.06 -6.95 -24.36
N TRP A 40 10.92 -8.25 -24.11
CA TRP A 40 9.96 -8.78 -23.15
C TRP A 40 10.53 -8.95 -21.75
N ASP A 41 11.85 -9.05 -21.60
CA ASP A 41 12.59 -9.15 -20.34
C ASP A 41 13.51 -7.95 -20.08
N ASN A 42 13.71 -7.08 -21.08
CA ASN A 42 14.50 -5.85 -20.97
C ASN A 42 13.60 -4.60 -21.05
N PRO A 43 13.59 -3.73 -20.03
CA PRO A 43 12.79 -2.53 -20.03
C PRO A 43 13.28 -1.54 -21.08
N GLY A 44 12.35 -0.92 -21.79
CA GLY A 44 12.65 0.08 -22.80
C GLY A 44 11.69 0.04 -23.98
N PRO A 45 11.76 1.05 -24.86
CA PRO A 45 10.91 1.09 -26.05
C PRO A 45 11.25 -0.06 -27.01
N ASN A 46 10.24 -0.60 -27.67
CA ASN A 46 10.44 -1.58 -28.74
C ASN A 46 11.17 -0.91 -29.92
N ASN A 47 12.15 -1.61 -30.50
CA ASN A 47 12.76 -1.16 -31.76
C ASN A 47 11.66 -0.98 -32.83
N GLY A 48 11.53 0.24 -33.37
CA GLY A 48 10.58 0.57 -34.42
C GLY A 48 9.22 1.13 -33.95
N THR A 49 8.99 1.32 -32.65
CA THR A 49 7.82 2.09 -32.20
C THR A 49 8.07 3.59 -32.33
N LEU A 50 7.10 4.31 -32.89
CA LEU A 50 7.01 5.78 -32.89
C LEU A 50 6.64 6.32 -31.49
N ALA A 51 7.00 5.62 -30.41
CA ALA A 51 6.88 6.18 -29.07
C ALA A 51 7.65 7.50 -29.11
N MET A 52 6.95 8.62 -28.90
CA MET A 52 7.44 9.98 -29.16
C MET A 52 8.92 10.05 -28.83
N GLU A 53 9.77 10.25 -29.85
CA GLU A 53 11.21 10.41 -29.68
C GLU A 53 11.46 11.40 -28.55
N GLN A 54 11.91 10.90 -27.39
CA GLN A 54 12.54 11.61 -26.29
C GLN A 54 12.01 13.04 -26.01
N MET A 55 10.71 13.29 -26.11
CA MET A 55 10.17 14.56 -25.61
C MET A 55 10.07 14.41 -24.10
N PRO A 56 10.87 15.17 -23.32
CA PRO A 56 10.70 15.15 -21.87
C PRO A 56 9.25 15.50 -21.55
N PRO A 57 8.62 14.82 -20.57
CA PRO A 57 7.25 15.13 -20.19
C PRO A 57 7.14 16.63 -19.84
N PRO A 58 5.98 17.27 -20.01
CA PRO A 58 5.81 18.68 -19.69
C PRO A 58 6.25 18.97 -18.24
N THR A 59 7.35 19.71 -18.07
CA THR A 59 7.85 20.07 -16.75
C THR A 59 7.34 21.44 -16.35
N LEU A 60 6.53 21.50 -15.29
CA LEU A 60 6.13 22.76 -14.68
C LEU A 60 7.15 23.15 -13.60
N ARG A 61 8.12 24.01 -13.94
CA ARG A 61 9.01 24.58 -12.93
C ARG A 61 8.27 25.68 -12.18
N ARG A 62 8.09 25.51 -10.87
CA ARG A 62 7.54 26.53 -9.97
C ARG A 62 8.57 26.96 -8.93
N PRO A 63 8.52 28.22 -8.48
CA PRO A 63 9.26 28.61 -7.29
C PRO A 63 8.76 27.78 -6.11
N LYS A 64 9.70 27.13 -5.42
CA LYS A 64 9.44 26.43 -4.16
C LYS A 64 8.83 27.40 -3.15
N THR A 65 7.64 27.10 -2.63
CA THR A 65 6.97 27.94 -1.62
C THR A 65 7.03 27.39 -0.19
N TRP A 66 7.54 26.16 -0.04
CA TRP A 66 7.79 25.53 1.26
C TRP A 66 9.24 25.68 1.69
N GLN A 67 9.51 25.50 2.98
CA GLN A 67 10.86 25.60 3.55
C GLN A 67 11.09 24.55 4.64
N THR A 68 12.35 24.18 4.85
CA THR A 68 12.77 23.48 6.07
C THR A 68 13.01 24.51 7.17
N ILE A 69 12.47 24.28 8.36
CA ILE A 69 12.64 25.16 9.53
C ILE A 69 13.65 24.56 10.52
N GLY A 70 14.02 25.32 11.57
CA GLY A 70 15.23 25.07 12.38
C GLY A 70 15.34 23.71 13.10
N ASN A 71 14.26 22.93 13.17
CA ASN A 71 14.22 21.58 13.73
C ASN A 71 14.23 20.48 12.66
N GLY A 72 14.37 20.82 11.37
CA GLY A 72 14.29 19.89 10.25
C GLY A 72 12.86 19.63 9.74
N ALA A 73 11.83 20.20 10.37
CA ALA A 73 10.46 20.11 9.88
C ALA A 73 10.30 20.87 8.55
N ILE A 74 9.32 20.42 7.77
CA ILE A 74 8.87 21.03 6.53
C ILE A 74 7.68 21.92 6.86
N ARG A 75 7.73 23.20 6.46
CA ARG A 75 6.61 24.14 6.55
C ARG A 75 6.14 24.53 5.15
N TRP A 76 4.84 24.39 4.90
CA TRP A 76 4.18 24.78 3.66
C TRP A 76 2.80 25.35 3.92
N GLY A 77 2.60 26.64 3.67
CA GLY A 77 1.36 27.33 4.04
C GLY A 77 1.05 27.13 5.52
N ASP A 78 -0.12 26.56 5.80
CA ASP A 78 -0.60 26.26 7.15
C ASP A 78 -0.07 24.93 7.73
N TRP A 79 0.70 24.14 6.96
CA TRP A 79 1.22 22.83 7.37
C TRP A 79 2.61 22.91 7.98
N GLU A 80 2.83 22.13 9.04
CA GLU A 80 4.15 21.82 9.61
C GLU A 80 4.26 20.31 9.85
N ILE A 81 5.31 19.68 9.30
CA ILE A 81 5.44 18.21 9.28
C ILE A 81 6.90 17.82 9.50
N PHE A 82 7.16 16.80 10.31
CA PHE A 82 8.47 16.13 10.33
C PHE A 82 8.41 14.83 9.53
N ALA A 83 9.13 14.77 8.42
CA ALA A 83 9.16 13.59 7.56
C ALA A 83 10.45 12.78 7.76
N THR A 84 10.29 11.46 7.84
CA THR A 84 11.39 10.50 8.03
C THR A 84 11.20 9.27 7.14
N VAL A 85 12.29 8.55 6.90
CA VAL A 85 12.26 7.23 6.25
C VAL A 85 12.82 6.22 7.26
N ARG A 86 11.97 5.32 7.73
CA ARG A 86 12.31 4.27 8.69
C ARG A 86 13.03 3.13 7.98
N PRO A 87 14.15 2.63 8.53
CA PRO A 87 14.88 1.49 7.98
C PRO A 87 13.98 0.31 7.58
N GLY A 88 13.13 -0.13 8.52
CA GLY A 88 12.27 -1.29 8.33
C GLY A 88 11.02 -1.04 7.49
N SER A 89 10.34 0.10 7.68
CA SER A 89 8.96 0.29 7.19
C SER A 89 8.74 1.45 6.22
N GLY A 90 9.76 2.24 5.89
CA GLY A 90 9.63 3.32 4.91
C GLY A 90 9.07 4.63 5.48
N LEU A 91 8.20 5.31 4.73
CA LEU A 91 7.74 6.67 5.02
C LEU A 91 7.01 6.78 6.38
N ALA A 92 7.44 7.74 7.19
CA ALA A 92 6.77 8.12 8.43
C ALA A 92 6.80 9.63 8.66
N LEU A 93 5.63 10.18 9.01
CA LEU A 93 5.41 11.59 9.31
C LEU A 93 5.06 11.75 10.79
N HIS A 94 5.62 12.78 11.41
CA HIS A 94 5.53 13.04 12.84
C HIS A 94 5.10 14.47 13.11
N ASP A 95 4.39 14.67 14.22
CA ASP A 95 3.87 15.97 14.70
C ASP A 95 3.24 16.77 13.55
N VAL A 96 2.33 16.12 12.82
CA VAL A 96 1.65 16.71 11.66
C VAL A 96 0.68 17.77 12.16
N ARG A 97 0.96 19.02 11.82
CA ARG A 97 0.17 20.19 12.23
C ARG A 97 -0.44 20.91 11.05
N TRP A 98 -1.63 21.44 11.27
CA TRP A 98 -2.29 22.34 10.35
C TRP A 98 -2.85 23.54 11.12
N ARG A 99 -2.52 24.75 10.67
CA ARG A 99 -2.88 26.03 11.34
C ARG A 99 -2.42 26.11 12.80
N GLY A 100 -1.26 25.51 13.08
CA GLY A 100 -0.65 25.49 14.42
C GLY A 100 -1.19 24.40 15.34
N GLU A 101 -2.31 23.75 15.00
CA GLU A 101 -2.90 22.64 15.76
C GLU A 101 -2.36 21.31 15.24
N ARG A 102 -2.04 20.39 16.16
CA ARG A 102 -1.68 19.02 15.77
C ARG A 102 -2.93 18.29 15.31
N ILE A 103 -2.79 17.57 14.19
CA ILE A 103 -3.82 16.69 13.63
C ILE A 103 -3.44 15.22 13.88
N ALA A 104 -2.17 14.88 13.68
CA ALA A 104 -1.66 13.53 13.90
C ALA A 104 -0.32 13.58 14.63
N TYR A 105 -0.16 12.76 15.67
CA TYR A 105 1.14 12.54 16.29
C TYR A 105 2.05 11.75 15.34
N GLU A 106 1.50 10.73 14.69
CA GLU A 106 2.21 9.83 13.79
C GLU A 106 1.31 9.39 12.63
N LEU A 107 1.83 9.50 11.41
CA LEU A 107 1.27 8.90 10.20
C LEU A 107 2.38 8.12 9.50
N ALA A 108 2.38 6.80 9.63
CA ALA A 108 3.52 5.98 9.22
C ALA A 108 3.12 4.66 8.56
N LEU A 109 3.82 4.30 7.48
CA LEU A 109 3.74 2.97 6.90
C LEU A 109 4.30 1.97 7.91
N SER A 110 3.50 0.95 8.23
CA SER A 110 3.86 -0.09 9.19
C SER A 110 4.45 -1.31 8.48
N ASP A 111 3.86 -1.73 7.35
CA ASP A 111 4.35 -2.80 6.47
C ASP A 111 3.70 -2.75 5.07
N ALA A 112 4.35 -3.41 4.10
CA ALA A 112 3.82 -3.76 2.79
C ALA A 112 4.00 -5.27 2.57
N GLN A 113 2.96 -5.94 2.08
CA GLN A 113 2.94 -7.39 1.99
C GLN A 113 2.36 -7.88 0.67
N ALA A 114 2.86 -9.02 0.21
CA ALA A 114 2.41 -9.68 -1.00
C ALA A 114 2.14 -11.18 -0.76
N TYR A 115 1.04 -11.70 -1.31
CA TYR A 115 0.66 -13.11 -1.22
C TYR A 115 0.52 -13.72 -2.59
N TYR A 116 1.37 -14.68 -2.92
CA TYR A 116 1.40 -15.26 -4.24
C TYR A 116 0.71 -16.62 -4.27
N SER A 117 -0.09 -16.78 -5.31
CA SER A 117 -0.72 -18.04 -5.68
C SER A 117 0.24 -18.84 -6.56
N SER A 118 0.34 -20.15 -6.32
CA SER A 118 1.02 -21.07 -7.23
C SER A 118 0.18 -22.34 -7.41
N THR A 119 0.42 -23.02 -8.53
CA THR A 119 -0.11 -24.37 -8.78
C THR A 119 0.43 -25.41 -7.80
N ASP A 120 1.64 -25.18 -7.26
CA ASP A 120 2.20 -25.99 -6.18
C ASP A 120 1.96 -25.26 -4.86
N SER A 121 1.25 -25.91 -3.93
CA SER A 121 1.01 -25.35 -2.59
C SER A 121 2.31 -25.09 -1.82
N GLY A 122 3.39 -25.81 -2.13
CA GLY A 122 4.72 -25.59 -1.55
C GLY A 122 5.44 -24.36 -2.12
N HIS A 123 4.96 -23.82 -3.24
CA HIS A 123 5.46 -22.60 -3.87
C HIS A 123 4.50 -21.40 -3.68
N GLN A 124 3.54 -21.50 -2.76
CA GLN A 124 2.83 -20.34 -2.26
C GLN A 124 3.71 -19.61 -1.26
N PHE A 125 4.05 -18.37 -1.53
CA PHE A 125 4.90 -17.57 -0.67
C PHE A 125 4.22 -16.26 -0.30
N HIS A 126 4.62 -15.79 0.88
CA HIS A 126 4.19 -14.54 1.49
C HIS A 126 5.43 -13.70 1.75
N TYR A 127 5.38 -12.44 1.36
CA TYR A 127 6.39 -11.47 1.75
C TYR A 127 5.76 -10.47 2.72
N SER A 128 6.42 -10.28 3.86
CA SER A 128 6.34 -9.04 4.62
C SER A 128 7.62 -8.27 4.31
N ASP A 129 7.50 -7.21 3.54
CA ASP A 129 8.67 -6.50 3.01
C ASP A 129 9.41 -5.72 4.10
N LYS A 130 8.74 -5.45 5.24
CA LYS A 130 9.41 -5.02 6.47
C LYS A 130 10.49 -5.98 6.96
N ALA A 131 10.38 -7.28 6.69
CA ALA A 131 11.41 -8.26 7.03
C ALA A 131 12.71 -8.06 6.24
N PHE A 132 12.60 -7.51 5.02
CA PHE A 132 13.72 -7.23 4.12
C PHE A 132 14.22 -5.79 4.20
N SER A 133 13.65 -4.99 5.12
CA SER A 133 13.92 -3.57 5.31
C SER A 133 13.58 -2.72 4.10
N LEU A 134 12.31 -2.28 4.02
CA LEU A 134 11.75 -1.51 2.90
C LEU A 134 12.66 -0.39 2.37
N SER A 135 13.38 0.34 3.25
CA SER A 135 14.23 1.45 2.81
C SER A 135 15.72 1.13 2.67
N GLN A 136 16.25 0.15 3.39
CA GLN A 136 17.71 -0.04 3.51
C GLN A 136 18.35 -0.67 2.28
N ILE A 137 17.56 -1.39 1.47
CA ILE A 137 18.00 -2.03 0.22
C ILE A 137 17.53 -1.29 -1.04
N SER A 138 16.94 -0.10 -0.87
CA SER A 138 16.41 0.71 -1.96
C SER A 138 17.48 1.52 -2.70
N GLY A 139 17.21 1.86 -3.96
CA GLY A 139 18.03 2.79 -4.74
C GLY A 139 17.76 4.27 -4.45
N GLU A 140 18.63 5.15 -4.95
CA GLU A 140 18.38 6.60 -4.92
C GLU A 140 17.20 6.98 -5.81
N LEU A 141 16.37 7.89 -5.33
CA LEU A 141 15.36 8.56 -6.13
C LEU A 141 16.01 9.43 -7.22
N VAL A 142 15.47 9.33 -8.42
CA VAL A 142 15.95 10.00 -9.63
C VAL A 142 15.05 11.19 -9.99
N GLU A 143 15.63 12.38 -10.08
CA GLU A 143 14.93 13.59 -10.52
C GLU A 143 14.48 13.49 -11.99
N GLY A 144 13.23 13.87 -12.24
CA GLY A 144 12.57 13.75 -13.54
C GLY A 144 11.91 12.40 -13.79
N LEU A 145 12.20 11.38 -12.97
CA LEU A 145 11.61 10.04 -13.03
C LEU A 145 10.75 9.79 -11.79
N ASP A 146 11.37 9.63 -10.62
CA ASP A 146 10.68 9.33 -9.36
C ASP A 146 10.06 10.58 -8.75
N CYS A 147 10.65 11.76 -8.99
CA CYS A 147 10.13 13.02 -8.50
C CYS A 147 10.28 14.08 -9.59
N PRO A 148 9.38 15.07 -9.69
CA PRO A 148 9.46 16.08 -10.74
C PRO A 148 10.74 16.91 -10.63
N HIS A 149 11.15 17.50 -11.76
CA HIS A 149 12.27 18.45 -11.77
C HIS A 149 12.02 19.62 -10.81
N GLY A 150 13.02 19.96 -9.99
CA GLY A 150 12.93 20.96 -8.92
C GLY A 150 12.45 20.42 -7.58
N ALA A 151 12.18 19.12 -7.45
CA ALA A 151 11.96 18.48 -6.16
C ALA A 151 13.20 18.63 -5.25
N THR A 152 12.96 18.73 -3.93
CA THR A 152 14.07 18.66 -2.95
C THR A 152 14.21 17.22 -2.49
N PHE A 153 15.41 16.67 -2.62
CA PHE A 153 15.73 15.32 -2.17
C PHE A 153 16.38 15.36 -0.78
N PHE A 154 15.97 14.46 0.08
CA PHE A 154 16.49 14.28 1.42
C PHE A 154 17.24 12.96 1.49
N THR A 155 18.39 13.00 2.16
CA THR A 155 19.26 11.85 2.31
C THR A 155 18.98 11.14 3.62
N ASN A 156 18.92 9.80 3.57
CA ASN A 156 18.84 8.92 4.72
C ASN A 156 20.05 8.01 4.73
N SER A 157 20.57 7.69 5.91
CA SER A 157 21.68 6.76 6.07
C SER A 157 21.20 5.32 5.88
N ILE A 158 21.93 4.56 5.06
CA ILE A 158 21.77 3.11 4.92
C ILE A 158 22.97 2.36 5.49
N TRP A 159 22.69 1.19 6.07
CA TRP A 159 23.65 0.29 6.74
C TRP A 159 23.78 -1.05 6.01
N ILE A 160 22.83 -1.37 5.14
CA ILE A 160 22.86 -2.54 4.25
C ILE A 160 23.44 -2.06 2.93
N LEU A 161 24.71 -2.37 2.70
CA LEU A 161 25.50 -1.89 1.57
C LEU A 161 25.68 -3.00 0.54
N SER A 162 25.82 -2.64 -0.74
CA SER A 162 26.25 -3.61 -1.75
C SER A 162 27.70 -4.04 -1.51
N ASP A 163 27.99 -5.33 -1.70
CA ASP A 163 29.35 -5.82 -1.66
C ASP A 163 30.08 -5.42 -2.95
N THR A 164 31.12 -4.62 -2.82
CA THR A 164 31.95 -4.16 -3.95
C THR A 164 32.61 -5.30 -4.73
N SER A 165 32.76 -6.48 -4.12
CA SER A 165 33.35 -7.67 -4.75
C SER A 165 32.32 -8.56 -5.45
N ASP A 166 31.06 -8.47 -5.07
CA ASP A 166 29.93 -9.19 -5.67
C ASP A 166 28.65 -8.36 -5.50
N PRO A 167 28.23 -7.60 -6.53
CA PRO A 167 27.05 -6.74 -6.46
C PRO A 167 25.74 -7.47 -6.12
N ALA A 168 25.71 -8.81 -6.22
CA ALA A 168 24.56 -9.62 -5.82
C ALA A 168 24.49 -9.90 -4.32
N ARG A 169 25.49 -9.44 -3.54
CA ARG A 169 25.55 -9.63 -2.08
C ARG A 169 25.41 -8.31 -1.36
N PHE A 170 24.78 -8.39 -0.19
CA PHE A 170 24.70 -7.29 0.76
C PHE A 170 25.66 -7.51 1.93
N LYS A 171 26.27 -6.43 2.40
CA LYS A 171 27.05 -6.35 3.63
C LYS A 171 26.36 -5.41 4.60
N LEU A 172 26.09 -5.89 5.80
CA LEU A 172 25.66 -5.04 6.91
C LEU A 172 26.89 -4.40 7.58
N THR A 173 26.86 -3.10 7.81
CA THR A 173 27.79 -2.43 8.71
C THR A 173 27.09 -2.01 10.00
N SER A 174 27.78 -2.19 11.13
CA SER A 174 27.32 -1.76 12.46
C SER A 174 28.00 -0.47 12.92
N ASP A 175 28.96 0.06 12.16
CA ASP A 175 29.67 1.29 12.50
C ASP A 175 28.94 2.51 11.91
N PRO A 176 28.44 3.43 12.75
CA PRO A 176 27.82 4.68 12.34
C PRO A 176 28.54 5.46 11.25
N THR A 177 29.87 5.41 11.22
CA THR A 177 30.69 6.17 10.28
C THR A 177 30.74 5.57 8.88
N ASP A 178 30.37 4.29 8.74
CA ASP A 178 30.37 3.56 7.47
C ASP A 178 29.00 3.62 6.76
N ALA A 179 27.98 4.24 7.37
CA ALA A 179 26.70 4.46 6.71
C ALA A 179 26.87 5.29 5.45
N VAL A 180 26.12 4.93 4.41
CA VAL A 180 26.09 5.67 3.16
C VAL A 180 24.81 6.51 3.11
N PRO A 181 24.90 7.83 2.83
CA PRO A 181 23.71 8.64 2.59
C PRO A 181 23.13 8.30 1.21
N GLN A 182 21.81 8.07 1.15
CA GLN A 182 21.06 7.81 -0.08
C GLN A 182 19.85 8.73 -0.15
N LYS A 183 19.54 9.26 -1.34
CA LYS A 183 18.31 10.05 -1.57
C LYS A 183 17.08 9.16 -1.56
N LEU A 184 16.49 8.91 -0.39
CA LEU A 184 15.34 8.00 -0.22
C LEU A 184 14.00 8.72 -0.07
N MET A 185 14.01 10.05 0.04
CA MET A 185 12.79 10.85 0.13
C MET A 185 12.90 12.08 -0.75
N CYS A 186 11.80 12.48 -1.37
CA CYS A 186 11.71 13.77 -2.04
C CYS A 186 10.44 14.52 -1.61
N VAL A 187 10.52 15.85 -1.69
CA VAL A 187 9.42 16.76 -1.37
C VAL A 187 9.27 17.77 -2.49
N TYR A 188 8.04 17.94 -2.96
CA TYR A 188 7.73 18.83 -4.07
C TYR A 188 6.29 19.34 -3.98
N GLU A 189 6.01 20.44 -4.67
CA GLU A 189 4.64 20.91 -4.89
C GLU A 189 4.13 20.31 -6.21
N GLY A 190 3.00 19.61 -6.14
CA GLY A 190 2.30 19.04 -7.28
C GLY A 190 1.02 19.80 -7.59
N ASP A 191 0.66 19.90 -8.87
CA ASP A 191 -0.74 20.16 -9.24
C ASP A 191 -1.54 18.89 -8.93
N SER A 192 -2.71 19.02 -8.31
CA SER A 192 -3.56 17.86 -8.06
C SER A 192 -4.10 17.33 -9.38
N MET A 193 -4.29 16.01 -9.49
CA MET A 193 -4.91 15.41 -10.68
C MET A 193 -6.35 15.89 -10.88
N GLU A 194 -6.99 16.47 -9.85
CA GLU A 194 -8.36 16.99 -9.91
C GLU A 194 -8.46 18.45 -10.43
N GLY A 195 -7.33 19.15 -10.59
CA GLY A 195 -7.27 20.50 -11.13
C GLY A 195 -7.69 21.60 -10.14
N SER A 196 -8.99 21.90 -10.02
CA SER A 196 -9.48 22.96 -9.12
C SER A 196 -9.89 22.41 -7.77
N MET A 197 -9.43 23.03 -6.69
CA MET A 197 -9.90 22.76 -5.32
C MET A 197 -11.40 23.01 -5.20
N TRP A 198 -11.86 24.11 -5.79
CA TRP A 198 -13.27 24.38 -5.98
C TRP A 198 -13.46 25.28 -7.19
N ARG A 199 -14.62 25.15 -7.83
CA ARG A 199 -15.08 26.03 -8.91
C ARG A 199 -16.58 26.16 -8.87
N HIS A 200 -17.07 27.35 -9.18
CA HIS A 200 -18.49 27.65 -9.30
C HIS A 200 -18.75 28.54 -10.51
N ALA A 201 -19.84 28.31 -11.22
CA ALA A 201 -20.33 29.17 -12.28
C ALA A 201 -21.71 29.71 -11.88
N GLN A 202 -21.82 31.02 -11.74
CA GLN A 202 -23.09 31.66 -11.39
C GLN A 202 -24.10 31.50 -12.52
N LEU A 203 -25.30 31.00 -12.23
CA LEU A 203 -26.29 30.68 -13.27
C LEU A 203 -26.74 31.92 -14.06
N SER A 204 -26.97 33.04 -13.36
CA SER A 204 -27.57 34.25 -13.94
C SER A 204 -26.66 34.99 -14.91
N ASN A 205 -25.37 35.11 -14.59
CA ASN A 205 -24.40 35.88 -15.40
C ASN A 205 -23.24 35.03 -15.94
N ARG A 206 -23.25 33.72 -15.68
CA ARG A 206 -22.21 32.76 -16.10
C ARG A 206 -20.79 33.08 -15.62
N LYS A 207 -20.63 33.95 -14.61
CA LYS A 207 -19.32 34.26 -14.03
C LYS A 207 -18.76 33.03 -13.33
N VAL A 208 -17.53 32.66 -13.68
CA VAL A 208 -16.80 31.56 -13.05
C VAL A 208 -15.88 32.11 -11.96
N THR A 209 -15.90 31.46 -10.80
CA THR A 209 -14.97 31.68 -9.68
C THR A 209 -14.42 30.33 -9.24
N GLY A 210 -13.15 30.27 -8.85
CA GLY A 210 -12.55 29.03 -8.39
C GLY A 210 -11.13 29.23 -7.87
N ARG A 211 -10.57 28.15 -7.31
CA ARG A 211 -9.18 28.07 -6.86
C ARG A 211 -8.56 26.79 -7.42
N ALA A 212 -7.39 26.90 -8.03
CA ALA A 212 -6.60 25.73 -8.41
C ALA A 212 -6.10 25.02 -7.15
N MET A 213 -6.16 23.69 -7.11
CA MET A 213 -5.60 22.92 -6.00
C MET A 213 -4.09 22.82 -6.17
N ARG A 214 -3.36 22.95 -5.06
CA ARG A 214 -1.94 22.66 -4.96
C ARG A 214 -1.74 21.74 -3.78
N ASN A 215 -0.85 20.77 -3.94
CA ASN A 215 -0.49 19.86 -2.86
C ASN A 215 1.00 19.92 -2.61
N LEU A 216 1.41 19.84 -1.35
CA LEU A 216 2.76 19.42 -1.00
C LEU A 216 2.78 17.89 -0.96
N VAL A 217 3.70 17.27 -1.68
CA VAL A 217 3.86 15.82 -1.72
C VAL A 217 5.16 15.44 -1.03
N VAL A 218 5.08 14.49 -0.11
CA VAL A 218 6.23 13.79 0.47
C VAL A 218 6.20 12.36 -0.08
N ARG A 219 7.25 11.96 -0.80
CA ARG A 219 7.34 10.67 -1.50
C ARG A 219 8.59 9.90 -1.09
N THR A 220 8.45 8.60 -0.95
CA THR A 220 9.56 7.62 -0.89
C THR A 220 9.30 6.49 -1.86
N VAL A 221 10.36 5.87 -2.39
CA VAL A 221 10.27 4.62 -3.16
C VAL A 221 11.08 3.57 -2.42
N SER A 222 10.47 2.42 -2.18
CA SER A 222 11.08 1.29 -1.50
C SER A 222 11.16 0.11 -2.46
N THR A 223 12.37 -0.25 -2.87
CA THR A 223 12.61 -1.38 -3.79
C THR A 223 12.98 -2.61 -2.99
N VAL A 224 12.12 -3.64 -3.03
CA VAL A 224 12.37 -4.92 -2.35
C VAL A 224 12.32 -6.03 -3.39
N GLY A 225 13.49 -6.57 -3.71
CA GLY A 225 13.65 -7.57 -4.75
C GLY A 225 13.19 -7.06 -6.10
N ASN A 226 12.03 -7.52 -6.54
CA ASN A 226 11.43 -7.22 -7.84
C ASN A 226 10.43 -6.06 -7.82
N TYR A 227 9.86 -5.69 -6.67
CA TYR A 227 8.84 -4.64 -6.58
C TYR A 227 9.40 -3.29 -6.14
N ASP A 228 8.82 -2.24 -6.70
CA ASP A 228 8.98 -0.86 -6.27
C ASP A 228 7.70 -0.37 -5.59
N TYR A 229 7.78 -0.05 -4.31
CA TYR A 229 6.69 0.48 -3.48
C TYR A 229 6.80 2.00 -3.36
N ILE A 230 5.91 2.73 -4.02
CA ILE A 230 5.89 4.19 -4.03
C ILE A 230 4.90 4.65 -2.95
N SER A 231 5.40 5.21 -1.86
CA SER A 231 4.58 5.69 -0.74
C SER A 231 4.55 7.21 -0.70
N GLU A 232 3.36 7.78 -0.60
CA GLU A 232 3.15 9.22 -0.68
C GLU A 232 2.12 9.72 0.32
N VAL A 233 2.36 10.93 0.82
CA VAL A 233 1.34 11.74 1.49
C VAL A 233 1.26 13.09 0.80
N HIS A 234 0.06 13.42 0.33
CA HIS A 234 -0.27 14.70 -0.31
C HIS A 234 -1.02 15.56 0.69
N PHE A 235 -0.49 16.75 0.97
CA PHE A 235 -1.11 17.74 1.84
C PHE A 235 -1.83 18.78 0.98
N GLY A 236 -3.14 18.90 1.11
CA GLY A 236 -3.95 19.91 0.44
C GLY A 236 -4.03 21.21 1.22
N GLU A 237 -4.20 22.35 0.55
CA GLU A 237 -4.38 23.65 1.25
C GLU A 237 -5.73 23.70 2.02
N ASP A 238 -6.63 22.75 1.79
CA ASP A 238 -7.92 22.59 2.47
C ASP A 238 -7.84 21.81 3.78
N GLY A 239 -6.64 21.35 4.17
CA GLY A 239 -6.43 20.58 5.39
C GLY A 239 -6.56 19.06 5.20
N ALA A 240 -6.82 18.59 3.98
CA ALA A 240 -6.86 17.16 3.67
C ALA A 240 -5.46 16.57 3.50
N MET A 241 -5.29 15.32 3.92
CA MET A 241 -4.12 14.49 3.62
C MET A 241 -4.56 13.30 2.79
N HIS A 242 -3.92 13.05 1.66
CA HIS A 242 -4.14 11.84 0.86
C HIS A 242 -2.94 10.93 0.93
N VAL A 243 -3.16 9.71 1.42
CA VAL A 243 -2.12 8.70 1.59
C VAL A 243 -2.24 7.67 0.49
N ARG A 244 -1.17 7.44 -0.26
CA ARG A 244 -1.16 6.58 -1.45
C ARG A 244 0.01 5.60 -1.39
N ASN A 245 -0.26 4.37 -1.80
CA ASN A 245 0.76 3.38 -2.10
C ASN A 245 0.54 2.90 -3.53
N GLU A 246 1.54 3.09 -4.39
CA GLU A 246 1.59 2.51 -5.73
C GLU A 246 2.63 1.39 -5.78
N PHE A 247 2.38 0.44 -6.68
CA PHE A 247 3.15 -0.77 -6.89
C PHE A 247 3.63 -0.77 -8.34
N ALA A 248 4.92 -0.97 -8.53
CA ALA A 248 5.59 -1.06 -9.82
C ALA A 248 6.70 -2.12 -9.76
N GLY A 249 7.54 -2.18 -10.78
CA GLY A 249 8.66 -3.10 -10.87
C GLY A 249 8.34 -4.35 -11.69
N TYR A 250 9.12 -5.40 -11.48
CA TYR A 250 8.99 -6.67 -12.18
C TYR A 250 7.99 -7.58 -11.48
N PRO A 251 7.09 -8.24 -12.23
CA PRO A 251 6.24 -9.26 -11.65
C PRO A 251 7.05 -10.51 -11.28
N GLU A 252 6.62 -11.22 -10.25
CA GLU A 252 7.15 -12.55 -9.96
C GLU A 252 6.53 -13.58 -10.92
N VAL A 253 7.38 -14.46 -11.45
CA VAL A 253 7.03 -15.37 -12.54
C VAL A 253 7.40 -16.81 -12.23
N GLU A 254 6.59 -17.73 -12.73
CA GLU A 254 6.80 -19.17 -12.63
C GLU A 254 6.68 -19.84 -14.01
N HIS A 255 7.37 -20.96 -14.19
CA HIS A 255 7.18 -21.83 -15.35
C HIS A 255 5.99 -22.78 -15.13
N THR A 256 5.07 -22.80 -16.10
CA THR A 256 4.03 -23.83 -16.16
C THR A 256 4.61 -25.20 -16.45
N PRO A 257 4.09 -26.25 -15.79
CA PRO A 257 4.24 -27.61 -16.28
C PRO A 257 3.69 -27.70 -17.71
N PRO A 258 4.34 -28.48 -18.60
CA PRO A 258 3.98 -28.63 -20.01
C PRO A 258 2.59 -29.30 -20.22
N TYR A 259 1.92 -29.69 -19.14
CA TYR A 259 0.60 -30.31 -19.10
C TYR A 259 -0.51 -29.32 -18.70
N SER A 260 -0.22 -28.02 -18.57
CA SER A 260 -1.18 -26.93 -18.27
C SER A 260 -1.42 -26.05 -19.53
N ASP A 261 -2.66 -25.56 -19.70
CA ASP A 261 -3.22 -25.22 -21.01
C ASP A 261 -2.68 -23.89 -21.62
N PRO A 262 -2.62 -23.74 -22.95
CA PRO A 262 -2.60 -24.83 -23.91
C PRO A 262 -1.17 -25.33 -24.16
N PRO A 263 -0.91 -26.63 -24.01
CA PRO A 263 0.18 -27.24 -24.72
C PRO A 263 -0.26 -27.42 -26.17
N GLU A 264 0.51 -26.92 -27.13
CA GLU A 264 0.40 -27.36 -28.52
C GLU A 264 0.69 -28.87 -28.71
N ARG A 265 0.94 -29.62 -27.63
CA ARG A 265 1.14 -31.07 -27.67
C ARG A 265 0.35 -31.76 -26.57
N ARG A 266 -0.75 -32.41 -26.97
CA ARG A 266 -1.30 -33.55 -26.24
C ARG A 266 -0.19 -34.59 -26.10
N LEU A 267 0.26 -34.87 -24.87
CA LEU A 267 1.32 -35.85 -24.61
C LEU A 267 0.88 -37.32 -24.84
N SER A 268 -0.39 -37.55 -25.16
CA SER A 268 -0.91 -38.76 -25.82
C SER A 268 -2.38 -38.54 -26.22
N LYS A 269 -3.00 -39.45 -26.98
CA LYS A 269 -4.46 -39.41 -27.25
C LYS A 269 -5.30 -39.51 -25.96
N ASP A 270 -4.71 -39.98 -24.87
CA ASP A 270 -5.37 -40.23 -23.57
C ASP A 270 -5.04 -39.16 -22.51
N ALA A 271 -4.17 -38.20 -22.83
CA ALA A 271 -3.87 -37.08 -21.94
C ALA A 271 -5.10 -36.17 -21.83
N LYS A 272 -5.80 -36.24 -20.69
CA LYS A 272 -6.91 -35.35 -20.35
C LYS A 272 -6.47 -33.90 -20.53
N SER A 273 -7.36 -33.07 -21.10
CA SER A 273 -7.13 -31.64 -21.29
C SER A 273 -6.50 -31.01 -20.06
N ALA A 274 -5.43 -30.28 -20.31
CA ALA A 274 -4.71 -29.49 -19.33
C ALA A 274 -5.67 -28.61 -18.51
N LYS A 275 -5.55 -28.61 -17.17
CA LYS A 275 -6.36 -27.72 -16.31
C LYS A 275 -6.03 -26.25 -16.69
N PRO A 276 -7.01 -25.33 -16.67
CA PRO A 276 -6.76 -23.91 -16.88
C PRO A 276 -5.70 -23.40 -15.90
N VAL A 277 -4.92 -22.41 -16.30
CA VAL A 277 -4.08 -21.66 -15.36
C VAL A 277 -5.02 -20.92 -14.40
N SER A 278 -5.15 -21.42 -13.18
CA SER A 278 -6.06 -20.85 -12.16
C SER A 278 -5.34 -20.00 -11.10
N TYR A 279 -4.01 -19.90 -11.18
CA TYR A 279 -3.17 -19.28 -10.15
C TYR A 279 -2.32 -18.12 -10.71
N GLY A 280 -2.69 -17.59 -11.88
CA GLY A 280 -1.96 -16.51 -12.55
C GLY A 280 -2.38 -16.34 -14.00
N THR A 281 -1.65 -15.50 -14.73
CA THR A 281 -1.87 -15.27 -16.15
C THR A 281 -0.65 -15.70 -16.95
N ARG A 282 -0.88 -16.49 -17.99
CA ARG A 282 0.15 -16.88 -18.94
C ARG A 282 0.51 -15.69 -19.83
N VAL A 283 1.74 -15.22 -19.73
CA VAL A 283 2.21 -14.01 -20.42
C VAL A 283 3.02 -14.31 -21.67
N ARG A 284 3.79 -15.41 -21.68
CA ARG A 284 4.65 -15.76 -22.81
C ARG A 284 5.11 -17.21 -22.74
N GLY A 285 5.00 -17.97 -23.83
CA GLY A 285 5.53 -19.34 -23.85
C GLY A 285 4.93 -20.14 -22.70
N ASP A 286 5.73 -20.71 -21.83
CA ASP A 286 5.34 -21.40 -20.60
C ASP A 286 5.44 -20.53 -19.33
N LEU A 287 5.67 -19.23 -19.47
CA LEU A 287 5.77 -18.27 -18.37
C LEU A 287 4.39 -17.81 -17.89
N ILE A 288 4.16 -17.94 -16.59
CA ILE A 288 3.03 -17.35 -15.87
C ILE A 288 3.56 -16.20 -15.01
N VAL A 289 2.77 -15.13 -14.94
CA VAL A 289 2.83 -14.21 -13.81
C VAL A 289 1.80 -14.68 -12.78
N ASN A 290 2.25 -14.93 -11.56
CA ASN A 290 1.42 -15.51 -10.51
C ASN A 290 0.38 -14.49 -10.02
N LEU A 291 -0.86 -14.94 -9.79
CA LEU A 291 -1.90 -14.15 -9.13
C LEU A 291 -1.45 -13.83 -7.71
N HIS A 292 -1.57 -12.58 -7.30
CA HIS A 292 -1.20 -12.18 -5.94
C HIS A 292 -1.98 -10.99 -5.44
N SER A 293 -2.03 -10.86 -4.12
CA SER A 293 -2.62 -9.71 -3.43
C SER A 293 -1.51 -8.81 -2.89
N HIS A 294 -1.69 -7.50 -2.97
CA HIS A 294 -0.90 -6.51 -2.23
C HIS A 294 -1.71 -5.97 -1.04
N PHE A 295 -1.10 -5.94 0.14
CA PHE A 295 -1.67 -5.32 1.33
C PHE A 295 -0.65 -4.37 1.97
N VAL A 296 -1.10 -3.17 2.33
CA VAL A 296 -0.29 -2.20 3.07
C VAL A 296 -1.07 -1.73 4.28
N VAL A 297 -0.36 -1.42 5.36
CA VAL A 297 -0.97 -0.91 6.59
C VAL A 297 -0.27 0.34 7.10
N TRP A 298 -1.07 1.34 7.42
CA TRP A 298 -0.63 2.61 7.98
C TRP A 298 -1.08 2.70 9.44
N LYS A 299 -0.15 3.10 10.31
CA LYS A 299 -0.46 3.64 11.63
C LYS A 299 -0.89 5.10 11.45
N VAL A 300 -2.07 5.43 11.94
CA VAL A 300 -2.68 6.76 11.89
C VAL A 300 -3.07 7.15 13.31
N ASP A 301 -2.13 7.78 14.00
CA ASP A 301 -2.25 8.23 15.39
C ASP A 301 -2.77 9.68 15.38
N LEU A 302 -4.08 9.84 15.51
CA LEU A 302 -4.77 11.14 15.39
C LEU A 302 -4.93 11.79 16.75
N ASP A 303 -4.41 13.01 16.85
CA ASP A 303 -4.45 13.88 18.04
C ASP A 303 -5.38 15.07 17.76
N VAL A 304 -6.64 14.82 17.38
CA VAL A 304 -7.55 15.90 16.95
C VAL A 304 -7.81 16.84 18.12
N LEU A 305 -7.19 18.02 18.11
CA LEU A 305 -7.31 19.02 19.18
C LEU A 305 -6.89 18.46 20.55
N GLY A 306 -5.88 17.61 20.56
CA GLY A 306 -5.41 16.90 21.75
C GLY A 306 -5.69 15.40 21.66
N THR A 307 -5.17 14.66 22.63
CA THR A 307 -5.18 13.19 22.62
C THR A 307 -6.55 12.59 22.94
N LYS A 308 -7.42 13.29 23.66
CA LYS A 308 -8.73 12.76 24.06
C LYS A 308 -9.72 12.79 22.89
N ASN A 309 -9.87 11.68 22.19
CA ASN A 309 -10.71 11.57 21.01
C ASN A 309 -11.79 10.49 21.19
N GLU A 310 -12.83 10.58 20.36
CA GLU A 310 -13.88 9.57 20.23
C GLU A 310 -13.92 9.07 18.80
N PHE A 311 -14.14 7.77 18.64
CA PHE A 311 -14.38 7.16 17.35
C PHE A 311 -15.89 7.08 17.06
N ARG A 312 -16.33 7.70 15.97
CA ARG A 312 -17.74 7.72 15.55
C ARG A 312 -17.91 7.24 14.12
N ILE A 313 -18.95 6.44 13.89
CA ILE A 313 -19.30 5.94 12.57
C ILE A 313 -20.59 6.62 12.09
N VAL A 314 -20.51 7.32 10.96
CA VAL A 314 -21.65 7.95 10.32
C VAL A 314 -22.11 7.10 9.14
N ARG A 315 -23.39 6.75 9.09
CA ARG A 315 -24.00 5.97 8.01
C ARG A 315 -25.24 6.67 7.46
N SER A 316 -25.48 6.49 6.16
CA SER A 316 -26.79 6.77 5.58
C SER A 316 -27.70 5.55 5.78
N ALA A 317 -28.92 5.77 6.25
CA ALA A 317 -29.94 4.75 6.42
C ALA A 317 -31.28 5.22 5.81
N TYR A 318 -32.20 4.29 5.65
CA TYR A 318 -33.59 4.59 5.32
C TYR A 318 -34.36 4.89 6.61
N ASP A 319 -35.17 5.94 6.59
CA ASP A 319 -36.08 6.25 7.68
C ASP A 319 -37.31 5.35 7.59
N GLU A 320 -37.37 4.33 8.45
CA GLU A 320 -38.47 3.38 8.53
C GLU A 320 -39.71 3.92 9.25
N GLN A 321 -39.68 5.15 9.78
CA GLN A 321 -40.84 5.72 10.47
C GLN A 321 -41.97 6.07 9.49
N GLU A 322 -43.17 5.55 9.77
CA GLU A 322 -44.38 5.99 9.07
C GLU A 322 -44.68 7.45 9.40
N SER A 323 -45.04 8.22 8.37
CA SER A 323 -45.53 9.58 8.58
C SER A 323 -46.82 9.54 9.39
N LYS A 324 -47.12 10.67 10.06
CA LYS A 324 -48.37 10.83 10.83
C LYS A 324 -49.65 10.68 10.01
N ASP A 325 -49.57 10.79 8.67
CA ASP A 325 -50.70 10.65 7.76
C ASP A 325 -50.77 9.26 7.07
N GLY A 326 -49.94 8.30 7.49
CA GLY A 326 -49.93 6.94 6.94
C GLY A 326 -49.30 6.82 5.55
N THR A 327 -48.69 7.88 5.04
CA THR A 327 -47.96 7.86 3.76
C THR A 327 -46.48 7.48 3.97
N ARG A 328 -46.03 6.37 3.38
CA ARG A 328 -44.61 6.01 3.37
C ARG A 328 -43.87 6.85 2.33
N ALA A 329 -43.52 8.08 2.68
CA ALA A 329 -42.57 8.86 1.89
C ALA A 329 -41.15 8.36 2.20
N PRO A 330 -40.44 7.75 1.23
CA PRO A 330 -39.08 7.27 1.45
C PRO A 330 -38.15 8.43 1.80
N ARG A 331 -37.53 8.37 2.97
CA ARG A 331 -36.58 9.38 3.47
C ARG A 331 -35.23 8.73 3.77
N LYS A 332 -34.16 9.45 3.50
CA LYS A 332 -32.81 9.09 3.96
C LYS A 332 -32.55 9.82 5.26
N MET A 333 -31.90 9.13 6.19
CA MET A 333 -31.42 9.71 7.44
C MET A 333 -29.94 9.43 7.63
N GLN A 334 -29.31 10.29 8.44
CA GLN A 334 -27.95 10.10 8.91
C GLN A 334 -28.02 9.48 10.31
N ILE A 335 -27.29 8.39 10.52
CA ILE A 335 -27.11 7.77 11.84
C ILE A 335 -25.64 7.93 12.21
N GLU A 336 -25.37 8.53 13.36
CA GLU A 336 -24.05 8.56 13.96
C GLU A 336 -24.03 7.62 15.17
N THR A 337 -23.04 6.73 15.20
CA THR A 337 -22.85 5.75 16.28
C THR A 337 -21.50 6.02 16.94
N LEU A 338 -21.50 6.27 18.24
CA LEU A 338 -20.30 6.27 19.07
C LEU A 338 -19.84 4.82 19.26
N VAL A 339 -18.54 4.55 19.06
CA VAL A 339 -17.93 3.27 19.40
C VAL A 339 -17.30 3.42 20.78
N GLU A 340 -17.81 2.67 21.76
CA GLU A 340 -17.39 2.85 23.15
C GLU A 340 -16.13 2.06 23.50
N LYS A 341 -15.93 0.91 22.86
CA LYS A 341 -14.85 -0.02 23.17
C LYS A 341 -14.28 -0.64 21.90
N GLU A 342 -13.05 -1.12 22.02
CA GLU A 342 -12.46 -2.04 21.06
C GLU A 342 -13.30 -3.31 20.92
N ASP A 343 -13.40 -3.79 19.69
CA ASP A 343 -14.17 -4.97 19.34
C ASP A 343 -13.41 -5.82 18.31
N PRO A 344 -12.86 -6.98 18.71
CA PRO A 344 -12.22 -7.94 17.82
C PRO A 344 -13.09 -8.36 16.63
N GLU A 345 -14.42 -8.35 16.80
CA GLU A 345 -15.38 -8.78 15.79
C GLU A 345 -15.85 -7.65 14.86
N ALA A 346 -15.41 -6.41 15.12
CA ALA A 346 -15.84 -5.25 14.36
C ALA A 346 -15.36 -5.31 12.91
N LYS A 347 -16.32 -5.31 11.98
CA LYS A 347 -16.07 -5.32 10.53
C LYS A 347 -16.10 -3.90 9.98
N TYR A 348 -15.05 -3.13 10.25
CA TYR A 348 -14.85 -1.81 9.65
C TYR A 348 -14.35 -1.96 8.20
N ILE A 349 -15.27 -2.33 7.32
CA ILE A 349 -15.02 -2.61 5.90
C ILE A 349 -15.77 -1.56 5.08
N ALA A 350 -15.03 -0.76 4.29
CA ALA A 350 -15.63 0.12 3.30
C ALA A 350 -16.48 -0.69 2.29
N ASN A 351 -17.74 -0.30 2.13
CA ASN A 351 -18.69 -0.99 1.27
C ASN A 351 -19.61 0.05 0.59
N ALA A 352 -19.63 0.06 -0.74
CA ALA A 352 -20.46 0.98 -1.52
C ALA A 352 -21.97 0.75 -1.32
N ALA A 353 -22.39 -0.48 -0.98
CA ALA A 353 -23.79 -0.81 -0.68
C ALA A 353 -24.23 -0.30 0.70
N THR A 354 -23.29 -0.14 1.64
CA THR A 354 -23.53 0.32 3.01
C THR A 354 -22.47 1.35 3.42
N PRO A 355 -22.44 2.53 2.75
CA PRO A 355 -21.37 3.50 2.92
C PRO A 355 -21.31 4.02 4.36
N SER A 356 -20.12 4.05 4.91
CA SER A 356 -19.82 4.58 6.23
C SER A 356 -18.68 5.58 6.17
N LEU A 357 -18.76 6.62 6.99
CA LEU A 357 -17.70 7.56 7.26
C LEU A 357 -17.18 7.32 8.67
N TRP A 358 -15.87 7.16 8.82
CA TRP A 358 -15.20 6.91 10.09
C TRP A 358 -14.58 8.21 10.58
N ARG A 359 -15.05 8.72 11.73
CA ARG A 359 -14.65 10.02 12.27
C ARG A 359 -13.94 9.86 13.59
N PHE A 360 -12.81 10.55 13.73
CA PHE A 360 -12.13 10.82 14.99
C PHE A 360 -12.49 12.24 15.38
N VAL A 361 -13.10 12.42 16.53
CA VAL A 361 -13.61 13.72 16.98
C VAL A 361 -13.15 14.04 18.39
N ASN A 362 -13.00 15.32 18.70
CA ASN A 362 -12.89 15.79 20.06
C ASN A 362 -14.23 16.36 20.51
N ALA A 363 -14.90 15.66 21.43
CA ALA A 363 -16.22 16.05 21.93
C ALA A 363 -16.19 17.28 22.84
N GLU A 364 -15.04 17.61 23.43
CA GLU A 364 -14.83 18.79 24.29
C GLU A 364 -14.59 20.07 23.47
N GLU A 365 -14.29 19.92 22.17
CA GLU A 365 -13.96 21.00 21.25
C GLU A 365 -14.98 21.10 20.10
N PRO A 366 -16.21 21.59 20.36
CA PRO A 366 -17.23 21.74 19.33
C PRO A 366 -16.88 22.86 18.36
N ASN A 367 -17.29 22.68 17.11
CA ASN A 367 -17.24 23.72 16.10
C ASN A 367 -18.09 24.93 16.57
N PRO A 368 -17.53 26.15 16.67
CA PRO A 368 -18.24 27.29 17.25
C PRO A 368 -19.53 27.68 16.51
N ALA A 369 -19.57 27.46 15.19
CA ALA A 369 -20.71 27.85 14.36
C ALA A 369 -21.86 26.82 14.39
N SER A 370 -21.53 25.52 14.47
CA SER A 370 -22.51 24.43 14.34
C SER A 370 -22.79 23.67 15.65
N GLY A 371 -21.91 23.78 16.65
CA GLY A 371 -21.95 22.99 17.88
C GLY A 371 -21.58 21.51 17.70
N VAL A 372 -21.21 21.08 16.48
CA VAL A 372 -20.84 19.70 16.18
C VAL A 372 -19.37 19.47 16.58
N PRO A 373 -19.02 18.34 17.23
CA PRO A 373 -17.63 18.00 17.54
C PRO A 373 -16.71 18.11 16.31
N ARG A 374 -15.61 18.86 16.48
CA ARG A 374 -14.56 19.02 15.46
C ARG A 374 -13.84 17.68 15.29
N GLY A 375 -13.49 17.34 14.06
CA GLY A 375 -12.98 16.01 13.74
C GLY A 375 -12.19 15.91 12.46
N TYR A 376 -11.50 14.79 12.30
CA TYR A 376 -10.99 14.30 11.03
C TYR A 376 -11.69 12.99 10.68
N ALA A 377 -11.91 12.76 9.38
CA ALA A 377 -12.52 11.55 8.89
C ALA A 377 -11.56 10.75 8.02
N ILE A 378 -11.55 9.43 8.22
CA ILE A 378 -10.87 8.47 7.34
C ILE A 378 -11.84 8.12 6.21
N VAL A 379 -11.42 8.37 4.98
CA VAL A 379 -12.17 8.04 3.76
C VAL A 379 -11.38 7.09 2.90
N MET A 380 -11.93 5.91 2.66
CA MET A 380 -11.34 4.92 1.78
C MET A 380 -11.62 5.29 0.33
N ASN A 381 -10.59 5.68 -0.42
CA ASN A 381 -10.73 6.09 -1.81
C ASN A 381 -10.54 4.91 -2.77
N ASN A 382 -9.58 4.02 -2.49
CA ASN A 382 -9.27 2.87 -3.32
C ASN A 382 -8.56 1.77 -2.51
N ALA A 383 -9.33 0.77 -2.06
CA ALA A 383 -8.84 -0.43 -1.39
C ALA A 383 -9.82 -1.58 -1.70
N PRO A 384 -9.77 -2.18 -2.89
CA PRO A 384 -10.81 -3.10 -3.35
C PRO A 384 -10.70 -4.52 -2.77
N ALA A 385 -9.66 -4.84 -2.00
CA ALA A 385 -9.43 -6.19 -1.50
C ALA A 385 -9.17 -6.26 0.01
N LEU A 386 -9.53 -7.40 0.59
CA LEU A 386 -9.17 -7.88 1.92
C LEU A 386 -8.52 -9.26 1.76
N GLN A 387 -7.81 -9.73 2.79
CA GLN A 387 -7.22 -11.08 2.79
C GLN A 387 -8.32 -12.13 2.54
N THR A 388 -8.06 -13.02 1.58
CA THR A 388 -9.01 -14.05 1.13
C THR A 388 -8.68 -15.45 1.64
N LEU A 389 -7.45 -15.66 2.14
CA LEU A 389 -7.05 -16.91 2.77
C LEU A 389 -7.84 -17.15 4.08
N PRO A 390 -8.05 -18.42 4.48
CA PRO A 390 -8.73 -18.76 5.74
C PRO A 390 -8.11 -18.11 6.97
N ASP A 391 -8.92 -17.85 8.00
CA ASP A 391 -8.48 -17.19 9.24
C ASP A 391 -7.39 -17.94 10.00
N ASP A 392 -7.36 -19.27 9.90
CA ASP A 392 -6.37 -20.13 10.55
C ASP A 392 -5.08 -20.31 9.73
N HIS A 393 -5.06 -19.81 8.49
CA HIS A 393 -3.88 -19.85 7.64
C HIS A 393 -2.74 -19.01 8.26
N PRO A 394 -1.49 -19.51 8.34
CA PRO A 394 -0.38 -18.78 8.98
C PRO A 394 -0.18 -17.36 8.44
N TYR A 395 -0.24 -17.21 7.12
CA TYR A 395 -0.18 -15.93 6.41
C TYR A 395 -1.32 -14.95 6.74
N THR A 396 -2.52 -15.45 7.04
CA THR A 396 -3.65 -14.63 7.49
C THR A 396 -3.46 -14.17 8.94
N LYS A 397 -2.89 -15.03 9.79
CA LYS A 397 -2.56 -14.68 11.17
C LYS A 397 -1.46 -13.63 11.27
N ALA A 398 -0.39 -13.79 10.49
CA ALA A 398 0.73 -12.84 10.42
C ALA A 398 0.31 -11.43 9.96
N SER A 399 -0.89 -11.31 9.38
CA SER A 399 -1.34 -10.10 8.70
C SER A 399 -2.80 -9.84 8.96
N ALA A 400 -3.19 -10.04 10.21
CA ALA A 400 -4.58 -9.88 10.63
C ALA A 400 -5.14 -8.47 10.34
N PHE A 401 -4.26 -7.46 10.20
CA PHE A 401 -4.64 -6.13 9.72
C PHE A 401 -5.34 -6.16 8.34
N ALA A 402 -5.05 -7.13 7.49
CA ALA A 402 -5.61 -7.26 6.14
C ALA A 402 -7.03 -7.84 6.12
N LYS A 403 -7.58 -8.25 7.27
CA LYS A 403 -8.95 -8.81 7.39
C LYS A 403 -10.05 -7.75 7.32
N ARG A 404 -9.69 -6.48 7.54
CA ARG A 404 -10.60 -5.33 7.60
C ARG A 404 -9.87 -4.07 7.11
N HIS A 405 -10.60 -3.05 6.69
CA HIS A 405 -9.98 -1.82 6.16
C HIS A 405 -9.51 -0.87 7.28
N LEU A 406 -10.10 -0.98 8.46
CA LEU A 406 -9.76 -0.16 9.62
C LEU A 406 -9.78 -1.03 10.88
N THR A 407 -8.81 -0.81 11.75
CA THR A 407 -8.87 -1.19 13.17
C THR A 407 -8.63 0.06 14.00
N VAL A 408 -9.36 0.24 15.10
CA VAL A 408 -9.14 1.36 16.03
C VAL A 408 -8.80 0.79 17.38
N THR A 409 -7.68 1.21 17.95
CA THR A 409 -7.22 0.80 19.27
C THR A 409 -6.94 2.02 20.13
N LYS A 410 -6.92 1.84 21.44
CA LYS A 410 -6.30 2.79 22.35
C LYS A 410 -4.79 2.79 22.13
N ARG A 411 -4.15 3.94 22.30
CA ARG A 411 -2.73 4.15 22.05
C ARG A 411 -1.90 3.63 23.23
N HIS A 412 -0.93 2.77 22.94
CA HIS A 412 0.08 2.29 23.89
C HIS A 412 1.50 2.40 23.37
N GLU A 413 2.49 2.47 24.28
CA GLU A 413 3.92 2.50 23.92
C GLU A 413 4.46 1.13 23.51
N ASP A 414 3.90 0.05 24.06
CA ASP A 414 4.23 -1.34 23.77
C ASP A 414 3.50 -1.89 22.53
N GLU A 415 2.66 -1.07 21.88
CA GLU A 415 2.04 -1.33 20.58
C GLU A 415 2.55 -0.38 19.47
N PRO A 416 3.87 -0.28 19.24
CA PRO A 416 4.42 0.73 18.33
C PRO A 416 4.09 0.44 16.86
N HIS A 417 3.86 -0.82 16.52
CA HIS A 417 3.58 -1.33 15.18
C HIS A 417 2.60 -2.51 15.25
N CYS A 418 1.82 -2.73 14.20
CA CYS A 418 0.91 -3.87 14.11
C CYS A 418 1.49 -5.11 13.40
N VAL A 419 2.77 -5.05 12.99
CA VAL A 419 3.51 -6.14 12.34
C VAL A 419 4.97 -6.08 12.78
N HIS A 420 5.54 -7.23 13.15
CA HIS A 420 6.96 -7.39 13.43
C HIS A 420 7.71 -7.97 12.22
N SER A 421 8.98 -7.60 12.00
CA SER A 421 9.78 -8.13 10.87
C SER A 421 9.94 -9.66 10.87
N LEU A 422 9.83 -10.29 12.04
CA LEU A 422 9.90 -11.76 12.16
C LEU A 422 8.56 -12.46 11.85
N ASP A 423 7.46 -11.72 11.73
CA ASP A 423 6.14 -12.28 11.38
C ASP A 423 6.06 -12.71 9.90
N HIS A 424 7.08 -12.37 9.10
CA HIS A 424 7.29 -12.98 7.77
C HIS A 424 7.42 -14.50 7.83
N TYR A 425 8.01 -15.03 8.90
CA TYR A 425 8.09 -16.47 9.08
C TYR A 425 6.75 -17.01 9.57
N PRO A 426 6.30 -18.18 9.09
CA PRO A 426 5.02 -18.77 9.50
C PRO A 426 5.12 -19.32 10.94
N ILE A 427 5.10 -18.42 11.92
CA ILE A 427 5.03 -18.74 13.34
C ILE A 427 3.57 -18.96 13.75
N PRO A 428 3.29 -19.82 14.74
CA PRO A 428 1.89 -20.17 15.10
C PRO A 428 1.03 -18.98 15.56
N ASP A 429 1.68 -17.98 16.17
CA ASP A 429 1.09 -16.74 16.69
C ASP A 429 2.08 -15.59 16.37
N PRO A 430 1.64 -14.53 15.67
CA PRO A 430 2.50 -13.39 15.35
C PRO A 430 3.04 -12.71 16.61
N LEU A 431 4.18 -12.02 16.52
CA LEU A 431 4.74 -11.26 17.64
C LEU A 431 4.01 -9.94 17.88
N LEU A 432 3.48 -9.32 16.82
CA LEU A 432 2.63 -8.13 16.90
C LEU A 432 1.41 -8.35 16.00
N SER A 433 0.22 -8.02 16.50
CA SER A 433 -1.01 -8.16 15.75
C SER A 433 -2.10 -7.24 16.29
N VAL A 434 -2.87 -6.64 15.39
CA VAL A 434 -4.09 -5.92 15.76
C VAL A 434 -5.09 -6.79 16.53
N GLU A 435 -5.07 -8.11 16.35
CA GLU A 435 -5.96 -9.01 17.10
C GLU A 435 -5.52 -9.16 18.56
N HIS A 436 -4.23 -9.01 18.86
CA HIS A 436 -3.74 -8.98 20.23
C HIS A 436 -4.11 -7.67 20.91
N PHE A 437 -4.00 -6.55 20.19
CA PHE A 437 -4.34 -5.22 20.69
C PHE A 437 -5.82 -5.11 21.05
N LEU A 438 -6.71 -5.72 20.26
CA LEU A 438 -8.16 -5.69 20.53
C LEU A 438 -8.61 -6.67 21.64
N ALA A 439 -7.73 -7.55 22.13
CA ALA A 439 -8.12 -8.70 22.94
C ALA A 439 -8.62 -8.32 24.34
N ASP A 440 -8.14 -7.20 24.88
CA ASP A 440 -8.50 -6.67 26.20
C ASP A 440 -9.77 -5.78 26.18
N LYS A 441 -10.21 -5.36 24.97
CA LYS A 441 -11.49 -4.68 24.72
C LYS A 441 -11.59 -3.37 25.48
N GLU A 442 -10.54 -2.56 25.42
CA GLU A 442 -10.47 -1.32 26.18
C GLU A 442 -11.56 -0.32 25.79
N ASN A 443 -11.88 0.57 26.73
CA ASN A 443 -12.68 1.75 26.44
C ASN A 443 -11.88 2.70 25.53
N ILE A 444 -12.55 3.25 24.51
CA ILE A 444 -11.95 4.19 23.55
C ILE A 444 -12.69 5.53 23.49
N VAL A 445 -13.60 5.81 24.43
CA VAL A 445 -14.29 7.10 24.54
C VAL A 445 -13.43 8.09 25.30
N GLY A 446 -12.99 9.16 24.65
CA GLY A 446 -12.21 10.23 25.27
C GLY A 446 -10.78 9.81 25.61
N GLU A 447 -10.24 8.84 24.88
CA GLU A 447 -8.90 8.28 25.04
C GLU A 447 -8.02 8.68 23.86
N ASP A 448 -6.72 8.42 23.97
CA ASP A 448 -5.73 8.52 22.89
C ASP A 448 -5.90 7.33 21.93
N LEU A 449 -6.17 7.59 20.65
CA LEU A 449 -6.61 6.58 19.69
C LEU A 449 -5.69 6.45 18.48
N VAL A 450 -5.41 5.20 18.12
CA VAL A 450 -4.69 4.85 16.90
C VAL A 450 -5.62 4.14 15.92
N ALA A 451 -5.64 4.61 14.68
CA ALA A 451 -6.22 3.88 13.55
C ALA A 451 -5.13 3.10 12.81
N TRP A 452 -5.35 1.81 12.64
CA TRP A 452 -4.58 0.94 11.74
C TRP A 452 -5.35 0.82 10.43
N VAL A 453 -4.96 1.61 9.43
CA VAL A 453 -5.64 1.67 8.13
C VAL A 453 -4.99 0.69 7.18
N SER A 454 -5.77 -0.29 6.76
CA SER A 454 -5.35 -1.37 5.89
C SER A 454 -5.91 -1.17 4.48
N LEU A 455 -5.04 -1.26 3.48
CA LEU A 455 -5.38 -1.11 2.08
C LEU A 455 -4.96 -2.37 1.34
N GLY A 456 -5.89 -2.98 0.61
CA GLY A 456 -5.61 -4.19 -0.16
C GLY A 456 -6.02 -4.05 -1.62
N LYS A 457 -5.29 -4.74 -2.50
CA LYS A 457 -5.66 -4.92 -3.91
C LYS A 457 -5.21 -6.27 -4.44
N GLU A 458 -6.13 -6.96 -5.12
CA GLU A 458 -5.80 -8.13 -5.92
C GLU A 458 -5.14 -7.71 -7.24
N HIS A 459 -3.97 -8.26 -7.52
CA HIS A 459 -3.28 -8.11 -8.79
C HIS A 459 -3.58 -9.33 -9.67
N VAL A 460 -4.72 -9.25 -10.36
CA VAL A 460 -5.02 -10.17 -11.46
C VAL A 460 -4.15 -9.76 -12.65
N THR A 461 -3.00 -10.39 -12.76
CA THR A 461 -1.93 -10.03 -13.69
C THR A 461 -2.33 -10.21 -15.14
N ARG A 462 -1.63 -9.53 -16.04
CA ARG A 462 -1.88 -9.54 -17.49
C ARG A 462 -0.57 -9.50 -18.27
N SER A 463 -0.66 -9.69 -19.58
CA SER A 463 0.50 -9.65 -20.48
C SER A 463 1.24 -8.31 -20.47
N GLU A 464 0.54 -7.21 -20.23
CA GLU A 464 1.06 -5.85 -20.20
C GLU A 464 1.92 -5.55 -18.96
N ASP A 465 1.96 -6.47 -18.00
CA ASP A 465 2.79 -6.34 -16.80
C ASP A 465 4.24 -6.83 -17.04
N VAL A 466 4.56 -7.28 -18.26
CA VAL A 466 5.87 -7.79 -18.67
C VAL A 466 6.49 -6.89 -19.76
N PRO A 467 7.75 -6.44 -19.60
CA PRO A 467 8.66 -6.75 -18.50
C PRO A 467 8.32 -6.05 -17.17
N LEU A 468 7.68 -4.88 -17.22
CA LEU A 468 7.43 -4.05 -16.05
C LEU A 468 5.94 -3.76 -15.89
N ILE A 469 5.51 -3.80 -14.64
CA ILE A 469 4.16 -3.45 -14.21
C ILE A 469 3.94 -1.96 -14.46
N SER A 470 2.83 -1.62 -15.10
CA SER A 470 2.35 -0.24 -15.11
C SER A 470 1.81 0.11 -13.73
N ASN A 471 2.29 1.22 -13.14
CA ASN A 471 1.92 1.63 -11.78
C ASN A 471 0.41 1.53 -11.53
N PHE A 472 0.08 0.86 -10.44
CA PHE A 472 -1.26 0.84 -9.89
C PHE A 472 -1.16 0.95 -8.38
N GLY A 473 -2.23 1.38 -7.70
CA GLY A 473 -2.12 1.57 -6.25
C GLY A 473 -3.42 1.47 -5.49
N VAL A 474 -3.32 1.86 -4.23
CA VAL A 474 -4.36 1.96 -3.22
C VAL A 474 -4.25 3.30 -2.48
N GLN A 475 -5.35 3.78 -1.92
CA GLN A 475 -5.43 5.13 -1.34
C GLN A 475 -6.52 5.26 -0.28
N PHE A 476 -6.24 6.06 0.76
CA PHE A 476 -7.23 6.67 1.63
C PHE A 476 -6.93 8.17 1.84
N ALA A 477 -7.87 8.88 2.44
CA ALA A 477 -7.73 10.27 2.81
C ALA A 477 -8.09 10.49 4.28
N LEU A 478 -7.40 11.46 4.89
CA LEU A 478 -7.75 12.07 6.16
C LEU A 478 -8.29 13.46 5.85
N MET A 479 -9.57 13.70 6.11
CA MET A 479 -10.23 14.96 5.75
C MET A 479 -10.77 15.67 6.99
N PRO A 480 -10.60 17.00 7.11
CA PRO A 480 -11.26 17.76 8.15
C PRO A 480 -12.78 17.59 8.02
N TRP A 481 -13.47 17.29 9.12
CA TRP A 481 -14.92 17.05 9.14
C TRP A 481 -15.58 17.79 10.29
N ASN A 482 -16.19 18.93 9.97
CA ASN A 482 -16.61 19.97 10.92
C ASN A 482 -15.44 20.58 11.73
N TYR A 483 -14.20 20.40 11.28
CA TYR A 483 -13.01 20.88 11.98
C TYR A 483 -12.87 22.41 11.97
N ASN A 484 -13.26 23.07 10.87
CA ASN A 484 -13.20 24.52 10.74
C ASN A 484 -14.62 25.10 10.73
N GLU A 485 -14.75 26.37 11.12
CA GLU A 485 -15.99 27.16 11.02
C GLU A 485 -16.58 27.23 9.60
#